data_AF-A0A5B1AHW6-F1
#
_entry.id   AF-A0A5B1AHW6-F1
#
_cell.length_a   1.000
_cell.length_b   1.000
_cell.length_c   1.000
_cell.angle_alpha   90.00
_cell.angle_beta   90.00
_cell.angle_gamma   90.00
#
_symmetry.space_group_name_H-M   'P 1'
#
loop_
_entity.id
_entity.type
_entity.pdbx_description
1 polymer ?
#
loop_
_entity_poly.entity_id
_entity_poly.type
_entity_poly.pdbx_seq_one_letter_code
_entity_poly.pdbx_strand_id
1 'polypeptide(L)'
;VDELVLHTPLVLSDHDSTDLQITIHPRNDAGRRPVTVHTRASGDHHDSTWVLHASATISAEQAPMLAVMVPPVVDAVDGGGFYERLAAQ
;
A
#
# COMPACT_ATOMS: atom_id res chain seq x y z
N VAL A 1 -1.50 -4.51 10.16
CA VAL A 1 -1.42 -3.05 9.90
C VAL A 1 -2.67 -2.46 10.48
N ASP A 2 -2.54 -1.43 11.30
CA ASP A 2 -3.70 -0.82 11.96
C ASP A 2 -4.33 0.24 11.08
N GLU A 3 -3.48 1.01 10.40
CA GLU A 3 -3.88 2.08 9.49
C GLU A 3 -2.85 2.23 8.37
N LEU A 4 -3.34 2.55 7.18
CA LEU A 4 -2.54 2.93 6.02
C LEU A 4 -3.22 4.14 5.35
N VAL A 5 -2.51 5.24 5.26
CA VAL A 5 -2.93 6.47 4.58
C VAL A 5 -2.12 6.62 3.29
N LEU A 6 -2.80 6.75 2.17
CA LEU A 6 -2.21 7.04 0.86
C LEU A 6 -2.19 8.56 0.66
N HIS A 7 -1.01 9.14 0.46
CA HIS A 7 -0.82 10.58 0.31
C HIS A 7 -0.82 11.02 -1.15
N THR A 8 0.02 10.39 -1.98
CA THR A 8 0.09 10.64 -3.41
C THR A 8 0.43 9.36 -4.17
N PRO A 9 -0.10 9.15 -5.39
CA PRO A 9 0.26 8.00 -6.21
C PRO A 9 1.76 7.98 -6.54
N LEU A 10 2.31 6.77 -6.61
CA LEU A 10 3.60 6.52 -7.25
C LEU A 10 3.35 6.21 -8.73
N VAL A 11 3.75 7.11 -9.61
CA VAL A 11 3.66 6.91 -11.07
C VAL A 11 4.86 6.06 -11.50
N LEU A 12 4.58 4.98 -12.21
CA LEU A 12 5.61 4.08 -12.75
C LEU A 12 5.76 4.34 -14.24
N SER A 13 7.00 4.58 -14.68
CA SER A 13 7.37 4.62 -16.09
C SER A 13 8.02 3.30 -16.49
N ASP A 14 7.79 2.83 -17.71
CA ASP A 14 8.32 1.54 -18.21
C ASP A 14 9.86 1.46 -18.24
N HIS A 15 10.54 2.60 -18.20
CA HIS A 15 11.99 2.70 -18.39
C HIS A 15 12.73 3.39 -17.24
N ASP A 16 12.01 3.95 -16.26
CA ASP A 16 12.63 4.71 -15.17
C ASP A 16 12.68 3.85 -13.91
N SER A 17 13.88 3.72 -13.35
CA SER A 17 14.06 3.08 -12.05
C SER A 17 13.81 4.08 -10.92
N THR A 18 13.27 3.60 -9.81
CA THR A 18 12.90 4.41 -8.64
C THR A 18 13.48 3.78 -7.39
N ASP A 19 14.13 4.59 -6.55
CA ASP A 19 14.57 4.15 -5.23
C ASP A 19 13.37 4.12 -4.28
N LEU A 20 13.21 3.04 -3.51
CA LEU A 20 12.17 2.88 -2.50
C LEU A 20 12.78 2.89 -1.09
N GLN A 21 12.25 3.72 -0.20
CA GLN A 21 12.60 3.74 1.21
C GLN A 21 11.36 3.48 2.05
N ILE A 22 11.47 2.50 2.96
CA ILE A 22 10.48 2.23 3.98
C ILE A 22 11.14 2.45 5.35
N THR A 23 10.68 3.48 6.06
CA THR A 23 11.24 3.86 7.36
C THR A 23 10.31 3.39 8.45
N ILE A 24 10.85 2.60 9.38
CA ILE A 24 10.14 2.12 10.57
C ILE A 24 10.64 2.90 11.77
N HIS A 25 9.76 3.67 12.38
CA HIS A 25 10.10 4.50 13.53
C HIS A 25 10.08 3.67 14.84
N PRO A 26 10.68 4.19 15.92
CA PRO A 26 10.53 3.63 17.26
C PRO A 26 9.06 3.43 17.63
N ARG A 27 8.81 2.55 18.61
CA ARG A 27 7.45 2.42 19.17
C ARG A 27 7.04 3.73 19.82
N ASN A 28 5.79 4.13 19.62
CA ASN A 28 5.16 5.19 20.37
C ASN A 28 4.65 4.68 21.73
N ASP A 29 4.06 5.57 22.52
CA ASP A 29 3.54 5.27 23.86
C ASP A 29 2.42 4.22 23.86
N ALA A 30 1.72 4.04 22.73
CA ALA A 30 0.71 3.00 22.53
C ALA A 30 1.30 1.65 22.08
N GLY A 31 2.63 1.52 22.03
CA GLY A 31 3.33 0.31 21.60
C GLY A 31 3.30 0.05 20.08
N ARG A 32 2.78 1.00 19.29
CA ARG A 32 2.67 0.91 17.82
C ARG A 32 3.87 1.55 17.15
N ARG A 33 4.21 1.12 15.94
CA ARG A 33 5.31 1.69 15.15
C ARG A 33 4.74 2.48 13.98
N PRO A 34 5.04 3.79 13.91
CA PRO A 34 4.82 4.55 12.69
C PRO A 34 5.74 4.04 11.58
N VAL A 35 5.22 4.01 10.35
CA VAL A 35 5.95 3.63 9.14
C VAL A 35 5.68 4.68 8.07
N THR A 36 6.71 5.04 7.31
CA THR A 36 6.58 5.91 6.14
C THR A 36 7.19 5.26 4.91
N VAL A 37 6.55 5.45 3.77
CA VAL A 37 6.97 4.92 2.46
C VAL A 37 7.26 6.10 1.55
N HIS A 38 8.51 6.20 1.12
CA HIS A 38 8.98 7.24 0.22
C HIS A 38 9.62 6.66 -1.02
N THR A 39 9.59 7.44 -2.10
CA THR A 39 10.40 7.14 -3.28
C THR A 39 11.10 8.37 -3.81
N ARG A 40 12.05 8.15 -4.71
CA ARG A 40 12.68 9.19 -5.54
C ARG A 40 13.15 8.56 -6.85
N ALA A 41 13.30 9.37 -7.90
CA ALA A 41 13.91 8.91 -9.15
C ALA A 41 15.32 8.36 -8.89
N SER A 42 15.63 7.19 -9.47
CA SER A 42 16.96 6.59 -9.37
C SER A 42 17.88 7.19 -10.44
N GLY A 43 19.14 7.46 -10.08
CA GLY A 43 20.14 7.98 -11.03
C GLY A 43 20.20 9.49 -11.18
N ASP A 44 19.23 10.25 -10.66
CA ASP A 44 19.43 11.68 -10.43
C ASP A 44 20.47 11.85 -9.32
N HIS A 45 21.36 12.82 -9.53
CA HIS A 45 22.42 13.18 -8.60
C HIS A 45 21.84 13.35 -7.18
N HIS A 46 22.69 13.25 -6.15
CA HIS A 46 22.39 13.19 -4.70
C HIS A 46 21.33 14.18 -4.13
N ASP A 47 20.77 15.07 -4.94
CA ASP A 47 19.79 16.11 -4.67
C ASP A 47 18.32 15.76 -4.99
N SER A 48 17.99 14.56 -5.51
CA SER A 48 16.58 14.20 -5.72
C SER A 48 15.83 14.04 -4.39
N THR A 49 14.72 14.78 -4.25
CA THR A 49 13.93 14.85 -3.01
C THR A 49 13.05 13.62 -2.85
N TRP A 50 13.05 13.00 -1.66
CA TRP A 50 12.16 11.91 -1.32
C TRP A 50 10.69 12.39 -1.24
N VAL A 51 9.81 11.71 -1.96
CA VAL A 51 8.36 11.96 -1.96
C VAL A 51 7.67 10.96 -1.05
N LEU A 52 6.83 11.44 -0.12
CA LEU A 52 6.03 10.58 0.76
C LEU A 52 4.81 10.06 0.00
N HIS A 53 4.70 8.75 -0.17
CA HIS A 53 3.57 8.10 -0.84
C HIS A 53 2.54 7.55 0.14
N ALA A 54 3.00 6.99 1.26
CA ALA A 54 2.12 6.42 2.25
C ALA A 54 2.69 6.53 3.66
N SER A 55 1.81 6.68 4.65
CA SER A 55 2.13 6.52 6.06
C SER A 55 1.25 5.45 6.67
N ALA A 56 1.80 4.66 7.58
CA ALA A 56 1.09 3.58 8.22
C ALA A 56 1.41 3.49 9.72
N THR A 57 0.54 2.82 10.44
CA THR A 57 0.78 2.41 11.83
C THR A 57 0.70 0.90 11.90
N ILE A 58 1.73 0.26 12.46
CA ILE A 58 1.77 -1.19 12.66
C ILE A 58 1.81 -1.53 14.16
N SER A 59 0.97 -2.46 14.58
CA SER A 59 1.02 -3.09 15.89
C SER A 59 1.59 -4.50 15.77
N ALA A 60 2.05 -5.06 16.91
CA ALA A 60 2.42 -6.47 17.00
C ALA A 60 1.20 -7.37 17.28
N GLU A 61 0.00 -6.82 17.33
CA GLU A 61 -1.22 -7.55 17.62
C GLU A 61 -1.65 -8.31 16.36
N GLN A 62 -1.78 -9.63 16.49
CA GLN A 62 -2.32 -10.46 15.44
C GLN A 62 -3.83 -10.53 15.62
N ALA A 63 -4.58 -10.09 14.61
CA ALA A 63 -6.03 -10.21 14.64
C ALA A 63 -6.43 -11.68 14.80
N PRO A 64 -7.42 -12.00 15.64
CA PRO A 64 -7.90 -13.37 15.77
C PRO A 64 -8.42 -13.84 14.41
N MET A 65 -8.07 -15.08 14.05
CA MET A 65 -8.59 -15.70 12.84
C MET A 65 -10.11 -15.85 12.99
N LEU A 66 -10.87 -15.29 12.06
CA LEU A 66 -12.32 -15.40 12.07
C LEU A 66 -12.71 -16.88 11.95
N ALA A 67 -13.68 -17.30 12.77
CA ALA A 67 -14.28 -18.62 12.64
C ALA A 67 -14.92 -18.74 11.25
N VAL A 68 -14.72 -19.88 10.59
CA VAL A 68 -15.30 -20.15 9.27
C VAL A 68 -16.83 -20.18 9.42
N MET A 69 -17.49 -19.18 8.84
CA MET A 69 -18.95 -19.14 8.74
C MET A 69 -19.36 -19.66 7.36
N VAL A 70 -20.43 -20.45 7.31
CA VAL A 70 -21.03 -20.83 6.03
C VAL A 70 -21.65 -19.57 5.42
N PRO A 71 -21.18 -19.10 4.25
CA PRO A 71 -21.77 -17.93 3.62
C PRO A 71 -23.21 -18.24 3.20
N PRO A 72 -24.10 -17.23 3.18
CA PRO A 72 -25.44 -17.39 2.62
C PRO A 72 -25.35 -17.75 1.13
N VAL A 73 -26.35 -18.46 0.62
CA VAL A 73 -26.48 -18.67 -0.82
C VAL A 73 -26.78 -17.33 -1.47
N VAL A 74 -25.94 -16.93 -2.43
CA VAL A 74 -26.07 -15.70 -3.21
C VAL A 74 -25.93 -16.02 -4.70
N ASP A 75 -26.57 -15.21 -5.54
CA ASP A 75 -26.41 -15.33 -7.00
C ASP A 75 -24.99 -14.94 -7.43
N ALA A 76 -24.50 -15.59 -8.48
CA ALA A 76 -23.17 -15.32 -9.03
C ALA A 76 -23.14 -13.99 -9.81
N VAL A 77 -22.07 -13.22 -9.63
CA VAL A 77 -21.79 -12.04 -10.45
C VAL A 77 -21.14 -12.48 -11.76
N ASP A 78 -21.69 -12.05 -12.89
CA ASP A 78 -21.08 -12.30 -14.21
C ASP A 78 -19.85 -11.39 -14.43
N GLY A 79 -18.67 -12.01 -14.51
CA GLY A 79 -17.39 -11.33 -14.75
C GLY A 79 -17.04 -11.14 -16.23
N GLY A 80 -17.88 -11.60 -17.16
CA GLY A 80 -17.60 -11.61 -18.60
C GLY A 80 -17.26 -10.22 -19.18
N GLY A 81 -16.10 -10.14 -19.83
CA GLY A 81 -15.61 -8.93 -20.52
C GLY A 81 -15.39 -7.70 -19.62
N PHE A 82 -15.42 -7.86 -18.28
CA PHE A 82 -15.29 -6.73 -17.36
C PHE A 82 -13.94 -6.02 -17.50
N TYR A 83 -12.84 -6.78 -17.47
CA TYR A 83 -11.49 -6.22 -17.57
C TYR A 83 -11.18 -5.64 -18.95
N GLU A 84 -11.73 -6.23 -20.02
CA GLU A 84 -11.59 -5.67 -21.38
C GLU A 84 -12.26 -4.30 -21.49
N ARG A 85 -13.48 -4.15 -20.94
CA ARG A 85 -14.17 -2.85 -20.90
C ARG A 85 -13.44 -1.83 -20.02
N LEU A 86 -12.87 -2.27 -18.90
CA LEU A 86 -12.10 -1.39 -18.00
C LEU A 86 -10.80 -0.90 -18.65
N ALA A 87 -10.11 -1.76 -19.38
CA ALA A 87 -8.87 -1.41 -20.09
C ALA A 87 -9.10 -0.50 -21.30
N ALA A 88 -10.32 -0.47 -21.85
CA ALA A 88 -10.69 0.39 -22.97
C ALA A 88 -11.11 1.82 -22.56
N GLN A 89 -11.09 2.16 -21.26
CA GLN A 89 -11.43 3.50 -20.73
C GLN A 89 -10.20 4.40 -20.56
#